data_AF-A0A842MN16-F1
#
_entry.id   AF-A0A842MN16-F1
#
_cell.length_a   1.000
_cell.length_b   1.000
_cell.length_c   1.000
_cell.angle_alpha   90.00
_cell.angle_beta   90.00
_cell.angle_gamma   90.00
#
_symmetry.space_group_name_H-M   'P 1'
#
loop_
_entity.id
_entity.type
_entity.pdbx_description
1 polymer ?
#
loop_
_entity_poly.entity_id
_entity_poly.type
_entity_poly.pdbx_seq_one_letter_code
_entity_poly.pdbx_strand_id
1 'polypeptide(L)'
;MTDIENFKRVTKITEIRNELKEYDFEMRLLQDAELHLAIAGDGEAQYLLLILLPYQDKFKILKRHIWKFKRLAYKFKAREYLVTYNVMTAFYPLHALEDAGKYFVLDTEKAKGMMFSFDTIVSEQLEERLAV
;
A
#
# COMPACT_ATOMS: atom_id res chain seq x y z
N MET A 1 -14.35 17.10 0.28
CA MET A 1 -14.31 15.95 1.21
C MET A 1 -15.09 16.34 2.43
N THR A 2 -16.09 15.56 2.80
CA THR A 2 -16.92 15.82 3.99
C THR A 2 -16.16 15.35 5.24
N ASP A 3 -16.45 15.95 6.41
CA ASP A 3 -15.78 15.60 7.68
C ASP A 3 -15.91 14.11 8.05
N ILE A 4 -17.00 13.47 7.60
CA ILE A 4 -17.28 12.04 7.81
C ILE A 4 -16.34 11.16 6.97
N GLU A 5 -16.05 11.54 5.73
CA GLU A 5 -15.11 10.80 4.86
C GLU A 5 -13.68 10.89 5.39
N ASN A 6 -13.30 12.06 5.91
CA ASN A 6 -12.02 12.27 6.57
C ASN A 6 -11.88 11.38 7.81
N PHE A 7 -12.91 11.36 8.67
CA PHE A 7 -12.90 10.53 9.87
C PHE A 7 -12.75 9.04 9.54
N LYS A 8 -13.57 8.52 8.61
CA LYS A 8 -13.49 7.10 8.17
C LYS A 8 -12.10 6.76 7.65
N ARG A 9 -11.49 7.63 6.85
CA ARG A 9 -10.14 7.42 6.32
C ARG A 9 -9.09 7.38 7.43
N VAL A 10 -9.14 8.30 8.39
CA VAL A 10 -8.21 8.33 9.53
C VAL A 10 -8.30 7.05 10.35
N THR A 11 -9.53 6.59 10.63
CA THR A 11 -9.74 5.30 11.32
C THR A 11 -9.08 4.16 10.54
N LYS A 12 -9.35 4.02 9.24
CA LYS A 12 -8.77 2.94 8.43
C LYS A 12 -7.24 3.00 8.33
N ILE A 13 -6.66 4.19 8.25
CA ILE A 13 -5.19 4.35 8.30
C ILE A 13 -4.64 3.91 9.66
N THR A 14 -5.40 4.14 10.74
CA THR A 14 -5.01 3.71 12.08
C THR A 14 -5.06 2.18 12.20
N GLU A 15 -6.08 1.53 11.64
CA GLU A 15 -6.14 0.07 11.58
C GLU A 15 -4.93 -0.53 10.83
N ILE A 16 -4.63 0.00 9.64
CA ILE A 16 -3.43 -0.42 8.87
C ILE A 16 -2.15 -0.24 9.71
N ARG A 17 -2.03 0.90 10.41
CA ARG A 17 -0.87 1.16 11.28
C ARG A 17 -0.76 0.14 12.41
N ASN A 18 -1.88 -0.18 13.05
CA ASN A 18 -1.91 -1.09 14.18
C ASN A 18 -1.52 -2.51 13.74
N GLU A 19 -2.06 -2.97 12.60
CA GLU A 19 -1.70 -4.26 12.01
C GLU A 19 -0.19 -4.34 11.74
N LEU A 20 0.41 -3.32 11.11
CA LEU A 20 1.85 -3.28 10.89
C LEU A 20 2.66 -3.32 12.19
N LYS A 21 2.17 -2.63 13.23
CA LYS A 21 2.83 -2.55 14.53
C LYS A 21 2.85 -3.90 15.26
N GLU A 22 1.90 -4.79 15.00
CA GLU A 22 1.90 -6.15 15.57
C GLU A 22 3.11 -6.97 15.11
N TYR A 23 3.74 -6.57 13.99
CA TYR A 23 4.96 -7.16 13.44
C TYR A 23 6.20 -6.26 13.64
N ASP A 24 6.14 -5.32 14.60
CA ASP A 24 7.20 -4.35 14.89
C ASP A 24 7.55 -3.37 13.74
N PHE A 25 6.65 -3.20 12.75
CA PHE A 25 6.80 -2.18 11.72
C PHE A 25 6.24 -0.82 12.18
N GLU A 26 7.05 0.23 12.09
CA GLU A 26 6.59 1.61 12.26
C GLU A 26 6.11 2.19 10.93
N MET A 27 4.88 2.75 10.90
CA MET A 27 4.34 3.42 9.72
C MET A 27 4.21 4.95 9.90
N ARG A 28 4.76 5.72 8.96
CA ARG A 28 4.64 7.18 8.87
C ARG A 28 3.97 7.60 7.57
N LEU A 29 3.02 8.53 7.66
CA LEU A 29 2.42 9.15 6.49
C LEU A 29 3.39 10.17 5.89
N LEU A 30 3.50 10.18 4.57
CA LEU A 30 4.26 11.19 3.82
C LEU A 30 3.29 12.27 3.34
N GLN A 31 3.69 13.54 3.51
CA GLN A 31 2.93 14.64 2.94
C GLN A 31 3.19 14.72 1.44
N ASP A 32 2.19 14.35 0.64
CA ASP A 32 2.18 14.57 -0.80
C ASP A 32 0.81 15.13 -1.22
N ALA A 33 0.83 16.16 -2.06
CA ALA A 33 -0.39 16.87 -2.46
C ALA A 33 -1.30 16.05 -3.39
N GLU A 34 -0.75 15.08 -4.11
CA GLU A 34 -1.48 14.29 -5.10
C GLU A 34 -1.69 12.84 -4.68
N LEU A 35 -0.91 12.34 -3.71
CA LEU A 35 -0.89 10.93 -3.32
C LEU A 35 -1.01 10.76 -1.81
N HIS A 36 -1.74 9.72 -1.40
CA HIS A 36 -1.74 9.27 -0.02
C HIS A 36 -0.66 8.20 0.14
N LEU A 37 0.52 8.62 0.59
CA LEU A 37 1.68 7.77 0.73
C LEU A 37 1.99 7.50 2.21
N ALA A 38 2.48 6.31 2.49
CA ALA A 38 3.12 5.99 3.75
C ALA A 38 4.44 5.26 3.51
N ILE A 39 5.37 5.42 4.45
CA ILE A 39 6.55 4.57 4.57
C ILE A 39 6.40 3.72 5.82
N ALA A 40 6.75 2.44 5.72
CA ALA A 40 6.75 1.51 6.83
C ALA A 40 8.09 0.77 6.91
N GLY A 41 8.60 0.49 8.11
CA GLY A 41 9.83 -0.29 8.27
C GLY A 41 10.04 -0.79 9.69
N ASP A 42 10.84 -1.85 9.82
CA ASP A 42 11.30 -2.49 11.06
C ASP A 42 12.77 -2.13 11.41
N GLY A 43 13.41 -1.32 10.56
CA GLY A 43 14.84 -0.98 10.65
C GLY A 43 15.73 -1.73 9.65
N GLU A 44 15.25 -2.83 9.07
CA GLU A 44 15.97 -3.65 8.10
C GLU A 44 15.26 -3.68 6.74
N ALA A 45 13.95 -3.92 6.73
CA ALA A 45 13.07 -3.81 5.57
C ALA A 45 12.34 -2.47 5.57
N GLN A 46 12.11 -1.95 4.36
CA GLN A 46 11.37 -0.71 4.14
C GLN A 46 10.34 -0.92 3.03
N TYR A 47 9.14 -0.42 3.27
CA TYR A 47 8.01 -0.47 2.37
C TYR A 47 7.50 0.93 2.08
N LEU A 48 7.24 1.22 0.80
CA LEU A 48 6.51 2.41 0.39
C LEU A 48 5.09 1.99 -0.03
N LEU A 49 4.10 2.59 0.62
CA LEU A 49 2.70 2.19 0.50
C LEU A 49 1.90 3.31 -0.18
N LEU A 50 1.19 2.98 -1.25
CA LEU A 50 0.18 3.87 -1.84
C LEU A 50 -1.19 3.50 -1.27
N ILE A 51 -1.73 4.35 -0.40
CA ILE A 51 -2.97 4.11 0.34
C ILE A 51 -4.18 4.46 -0.54
N LEU A 52 -5.01 3.46 -0.83
CA LEU A 52 -6.21 3.53 -1.65
C LEU A 52 -7.45 3.48 -0.74
N LEU A 53 -7.90 4.66 -0.29
CA LEU A 53 -9.06 4.83 0.58
C LEU A 53 -9.96 5.98 0.13
N PRO A 54 -11.29 5.91 0.34
CA PRO A 54 -12.03 4.76 0.90
C PRO A 54 -12.01 3.54 -0.04
N TYR A 55 -12.36 2.35 0.46
CA TYR A 55 -12.42 1.14 -0.35
C TYR A 55 -13.36 1.29 -1.56
N GLN A 56 -12.94 0.77 -2.71
CA GLN A 56 -13.70 0.72 -3.96
C GLN A 56 -13.36 -0.58 -4.67
N ASP A 57 -14.31 -1.14 -5.42
CA ASP A 57 -14.04 -2.34 -6.24
C ASP A 57 -13.05 -2.04 -7.38
N LYS A 58 -12.97 -0.77 -7.81
CA LYS A 58 -12.09 -0.30 -8.87
C LYS A 58 -11.42 1.02 -8.53
N PHE A 59 -10.11 0.99 -8.38
CA PHE A 59 -9.31 2.20 -8.20
C PHE A 59 -8.68 2.63 -9.51
N LYS A 60 -8.94 3.88 -9.94
CA LYS A 60 -8.27 4.49 -11.09
C LYS A 60 -7.13 5.36 -10.62
N ILE A 61 -5.91 5.05 -11.06
CA ILE A 61 -4.70 5.75 -10.66
C ILE A 61 -4.04 6.30 -11.92
N LEU A 62 -3.73 7.60 -11.96
CA LEU A 62 -3.05 8.18 -13.12
C LEU A 62 -1.66 7.55 -13.31
N LYS A 63 -1.29 7.23 -14.55
CA LYS A 63 0.04 6.65 -14.85
C LYS A 63 1.18 7.48 -14.27
N ARG A 64 1.10 8.82 -14.34
CA ARG A 64 2.10 9.72 -13.76
C ARG A 64 2.29 9.54 -12.26
N HIS A 65 1.23 9.18 -11.53
CA HIS A 65 1.28 8.97 -10.08
C HIS A 65 1.97 7.65 -9.75
N ILE A 66 1.70 6.57 -10.50
CA ILE A 66 2.44 5.31 -10.37
C ILE A 66 3.92 5.51 -10.70
N TRP A 67 4.26 6.28 -11.74
CA TRP A 67 5.66 6.61 -12.04
C TRP A 67 6.34 7.40 -10.92
N LYS A 68 5.65 8.38 -10.31
CA LYS A 68 6.15 9.11 -9.15
C LYS A 68 6.36 8.17 -7.96
N PHE A 69 5.40 7.30 -7.68
CA PHE A 69 5.45 6.30 -6.61
C PHE A 69 6.64 5.35 -6.78
N LYS A 70 6.82 4.74 -7.95
CA LYS A 70 7.99 3.87 -8.25
C LYS A 70 9.32 4.59 -8.08
N ARG A 71 9.43 5.83 -8.54
CA ARG A 71 10.65 6.62 -8.37
C ARG A 71 10.95 6.93 -6.90
N LEU A 72 9.93 7.18 -6.09
CA LEU A 72 10.09 7.38 -4.65
C LEU A 72 10.52 6.08 -3.98
N ALA A 73 9.89 4.94 -4.30
CA ALA A 73 10.26 3.64 -3.78
C ALA A 73 11.74 3.32 -4.04
N TYR A 74 12.19 3.54 -5.28
CA TYR A 74 13.60 3.40 -5.66
C TYR A 74 14.53 4.29 -4.82
N LYS A 75 14.17 5.56 -4.61
CA LYS A 75 14.98 6.49 -3.80
C LYS A 75 15.07 6.09 -2.34
N PHE A 76 13.98 5.61 -1.76
CA PHE A 76 13.96 5.10 -0.40
C PHE A 76 14.55 3.70 -0.26
N LYS A 77 14.88 3.02 -1.38
CA LYS A 77 15.23 1.60 -1.39
C LYS A 77 14.16 0.74 -0.71
N ALA A 78 12.90 1.11 -0.91
CA ALA A 78 11.75 0.49 -0.29
C ALA A 78 10.98 -0.36 -1.32
N ARG A 79 10.45 -1.50 -0.89
CA ARG A 79 9.53 -2.32 -1.68
C ARG A 79 8.17 -1.64 -1.78
N GLU A 80 7.60 -1.58 -2.98
CA GLU A 80 6.36 -0.84 -3.21
C GLU A 80 5.09 -1.70 -3.25
N TYR A 81 4.08 -1.28 -2.50
CA TYR A 81 2.76 -1.93 -2.49
C TYR A 81 1.62 -0.92 -2.57
N LEU A 82 0.53 -1.32 -3.20
CA LEU A 82 -0.77 -0.66 -3.06
C LEU A 82 -1.45 -1.21 -1.81
N VAL A 83 -2.08 -0.36 -1.01
CA VAL A 83 -2.73 -0.78 0.23
C VAL A 83 -4.15 -0.26 0.27
N THR A 84 -5.11 -1.12 0.56
CA THR A 84 -6.48 -0.72 0.84
C THR A 84 -7.00 -1.43 2.08
N TYR A 85 -8.14 -0.97 2.60
CA TYR A 85 -8.80 -1.55 3.75
C TYR A 85 -10.31 -1.61 3.51
N ASN A 86 -10.86 -2.82 3.48
CA ASN A 86 -12.29 -3.07 3.51
C ASN A 86 -12.70 -3.62 4.88
N VAL A 87 -12.58 -4.94 5.04
CA VAL A 87 -12.75 -5.67 6.31
C VAL A 87 -11.40 -5.88 7.00
N MET A 88 -10.38 -6.19 6.20
CA MET A 88 -8.97 -6.34 6.59
C MET A 88 -8.08 -5.49 5.68
N THR A 89 -6.81 -5.29 6.08
CA THR A 89 -5.81 -4.69 5.21
C THR A 89 -5.46 -5.63 4.07
N ALA A 90 -5.35 -5.07 2.88
CA ALA A 90 -5.02 -5.81 1.66
C ALA A 90 -3.88 -5.12 0.93
N PHE A 91 -2.81 -5.87 0.68
CA PHE A 91 -1.65 -5.42 -0.07
C PHE A 91 -1.70 -5.99 -1.49
N TYR A 92 -1.46 -5.14 -2.48
CA TYR A 92 -1.37 -5.55 -3.88
C TYR A 92 -0.04 -5.12 -4.47
N PRO A 93 0.65 -5.99 -5.22
CA PRO A 93 1.84 -5.61 -5.96
C PRO A 93 1.46 -4.73 -7.15
N LEU A 94 2.41 -3.93 -7.66
CA LEU A 94 2.12 -3.05 -8.80
C LEU A 94 1.71 -3.78 -10.08
N HIS A 95 2.11 -5.04 -10.27
CA HIS A 95 1.72 -5.83 -11.44
C HIS A 95 0.25 -6.31 -11.39
N ALA A 96 -0.47 -6.08 -10.28
CA ALA A 96 -1.92 -6.25 -10.21
C ALA A 96 -2.69 -5.13 -10.93
N LEU A 97 -2.00 -4.08 -11.39
CA LEU A 97 -2.61 -2.98 -12.12
C LEU A 97 -2.79 -3.33 -13.61
N GLU A 98 -4.00 -3.14 -14.12
CA GLU A 98 -4.31 -3.24 -15.54
C GLU A 98 -4.13 -1.88 -16.24
N ASP A 99 -3.55 -1.86 -17.44
CA ASP A 99 -3.44 -0.64 -18.25
C ASP A 99 -4.82 -0.25 -18.82
N ALA A 100 -5.25 0.98 -18.52
CA ALA A 100 -6.48 1.58 -19.05
C ALA A 100 -6.19 2.98 -19.65
N GLY A 101 -5.21 3.06 -20.56
CA GLY A 101 -4.90 4.25 -21.32
C GLY A 101 -4.18 5.31 -20.49
N LYS A 102 -4.91 6.33 -20.01
CA LYS A 102 -4.34 7.39 -19.14
C LYS A 102 -4.16 6.92 -17.69
N TYR A 103 -4.87 5.85 -17.32
CA TYR A 103 -4.90 5.32 -15.96
C TYR A 103 -4.34 3.90 -15.92
N PHE A 104 -3.87 3.51 -14.75
CA PHE A 104 -3.86 2.13 -14.30
C PHE A 104 -5.11 1.87 -13.47
N VAL A 105 -5.64 0.66 -13.53
CA VAL A 105 -6.81 0.24 -12.76
C VAL A 105 -6.45 -0.94 -11.88
N LEU A 106 -6.73 -0.83 -10.58
CA LEU A 106 -6.79 -1.97 -9.69
C LEU A 106 -8.27 -2.39 -9.59
N ASP A 107 -8.61 -3.54 -10.16
CA ASP A 107 -9.90 -4.22 -9.99
C ASP A 107 -9.72 -5.25 -8.87
N THR A 108 -10.23 -4.95 -7.66
CA THR A 108 -9.92 -5.74 -6.46
C THR A 108 -10.51 -7.14 -6.49
N GLU A 109 -11.63 -7.33 -7.19
CA GLU A 109 -12.25 -8.65 -7.35
C GLU A 109 -11.42 -9.52 -8.29
N LYS A 110 -10.98 -8.97 -9.43
CA LYS A 110 -10.10 -9.71 -10.36
C LYS A 110 -8.71 -9.97 -9.77
N ALA A 111 -8.17 -9.01 -9.03
CA ALA A 111 -6.83 -9.08 -8.45
C ALA A 111 -6.79 -9.83 -7.12
N LYS A 112 -7.91 -10.40 -6.64
CA LYS A 112 -8.00 -11.06 -5.31
C LYS A 112 -6.97 -12.17 -5.11
N GLY A 113 -6.59 -12.88 -6.18
CA GLY A 113 -5.55 -13.92 -6.13
C GLY A 113 -4.11 -13.39 -6.01
N MET A 114 -3.90 -12.09 -6.17
CA MET A 114 -2.61 -11.40 -6.02
C MET A 114 -2.55 -10.56 -4.73
N MET A 115 -3.58 -10.67 -3.89
CA MET A 115 -3.67 -9.95 -2.62
C MET A 115 -2.86 -10.69 -1.55
N PHE A 116 -2.08 -9.94 -0.79
CA PHE A 116 -1.33 -10.44 0.36
C PHE A 116 -1.84 -9.83 1.66
N SER A 117 -1.78 -10.60 2.74
CA SER A 117 -1.79 -10.05 4.10
C SER A 117 -0.39 -9.51 4.44
N PHE A 118 -0.28 -8.68 5.48
CA PHE A 118 1.03 -8.23 5.92
C PHE A 118 1.90 -9.38 6.45
N ASP A 119 1.27 -10.36 7.12
CA ASP A 119 1.90 -11.60 7.58
C ASP A 119 2.69 -12.34 6.48
N THR A 120 2.10 -12.47 5.29
CA THR A 120 2.74 -13.11 4.15
C THR A 120 3.96 -12.31 3.68
N ILE A 121 3.84 -10.99 3.62
CA ILE A 121 4.96 -10.10 3.24
C ILE A 121 6.13 -10.23 4.21
N VAL A 122 5.85 -10.25 5.52
CA VAL A 122 6.88 -10.42 6.56
C VAL A 122 7.52 -11.81 6.49
N SER A 123 6.71 -12.86 6.29
CA SER A 123 7.20 -14.24 6.18
C SER A 123 8.16 -14.43 5.01
N GLU A 124 7.78 -13.99 3.81
CA GLU A 124 8.66 -14.04 2.62
C GLU A 124 9.97 -13.28 2.86
N GLN A 125 9.87 -12.12 3.50
CA GLN A 125 11.01 -11.30 3.83
C GLN A 125 11.95 -12.03 4.81
N LEU A 126 11.42 -12.65 5.87
CA LEU A 126 12.21 -13.43 6.83
C LEU A 126 12.91 -14.61 6.18
N GLU A 127 12.21 -15.34 5.29
CA GLU A 127 12.81 -16.43 4.52
C GLU A 127 14.00 -15.97 3.67
N GLU A 128 13.87 -14.83 2.98
CA GLU A 128 14.98 -14.23 2.22
C GLU A 128 16.18 -13.85 3.10
N ARG A 129 15.95 -13.39 4.34
CA ARG A 129 17.04 -13.05 5.29
C ARG A 129 17.74 -14.30 5.82
N LEU A 130 17.01 -15.39 6.05
CA LEU A 130 17.53 -16.65 6.59
C LEU A 130 18.21 -17.54 5.53
N ALA A 131 17.94 -17.31 4.25
CA ALA A 131 18.55 -18.04 3.14
C ALA A 131 20.02 -17.62 2.83
N VAL A 132 20.57 -16.69 3.62
CA VAL A 132 21.96 -16.20 3.55
C VAL A 132 22.86 -16.96 4.52
#